data_AF-A0A1V5PR36-F1
#
_entry.id   AF-A0A1V5PR36-F1
#
_cell.length_a   1.000
_cell.length_b   1.000
_cell.length_c   1.000
_cell.angle_alpha   90.00
_cell.angle_beta   90.00
_cell.angle_gamma   90.00
#
_symmetry.space_group_name_H-M   'P 1'
#
loop_
_entity.id
_entity.type
_entity.pdbx_description
1 polymer ?
#
loop_
_entity_poly.entity_id
_entity_poly.type
_entity_poly.pdbx_seq_one_letter_code
_entity_poly.pdbx_strand_id
1 'polypeptide(L)'
;MDINNIRKIRFEFRKLTIYYKPPKESEEFQINYSDIPDLHKEIINFITSFVNKYSLYFGSYCSQCGNCCKQENILITGGDLFSIARHLGITEKEFYDKYLTTAKSWSRYDGFIKLIDGKCPFLIEKPTDRYNCSIYEYRPQSCRLYRATSSLCYKKQEDLIEQISYLDIEDDKISLKFHSGEFYNHLPVEEIKEEYLNILNILSELKQDEANKTKTILGKVRDILNEVKTGEYPLENFKKNINKLREILSTISDQRVIYTREIDELWTIISKLEMDDINNISQDDITVSKENTPENLFSIDKFYLKEIMFCPLTMTLIYKVNNQEYNYIIKYSEDRTILKNITSFMKDICLFIKEKHPRVLDNHTKKCYICGLCCRIFFVEIEPSDIRRLADNFNMTEEEFRKEYIEPPKYSWNPGSGLIKKNLDKNNQKKCVFLEKGDLDLYYCSVHAFKPNLCREYIPGKPQCYRSITDDLYYRLLSNIQNIYLDSKTIRIDTPYTYSKLQKPLTINRGEYKELNNSIEKLLKSLKNFLLKKYFSETKKDRKKDGKL
;
A
#
# COMPACT_ATOMS: atom_id res chain seq x y z
N MET A 1 -11.79 -29.72 -12.77
CA MET A 1 -10.52 -30.07 -12.07
C MET A 1 -10.61 -31.50 -11.50
N ASP A 2 -9.49 -32.17 -11.18
CA ASP A 2 -9.53 -33.54 -10.61
C ASP A 2 -9.89 -33.51 -9.11
N ILE A 3 -11.19 -33.58 -8.82
CA ILE A 3 -11.74 -33.51 -7.46
C ILE A 3 -11.37 -34.75 -6.61
N ASN A 4 -11.17 -35.91 -7.22
CA ASN A 4 -10.86 -37.17 -6.51
C ASN A 4 -9.48 -37.13 -5.85
N ASN A 5 -8.61 -36.27 -6.37
CA ASN A 5 -7.25 -36.09 -5.86
C ASN A 5 -7.15 -34.91 -4.88
N ILE A 6 -8.26 -34.26 -4.50
CA ILE A 6 -8.24 -33.21 -3.49
C ILE A 6 -7.99 -33.84 -2.12
N ARG A 7 -6.96 -33.33 -1.43
CA ARG A 7 -6.67 -33.62 -0.03
C ARG A 7 -7.44 -32.66 0.88
N LYS A 8 -7.35 -31.37 0.57
CA LYS A 8 -7.90 -30.30 1.41
C LYS A 8 -8.32 -29.11 0.57
N ILE A 9 -9.41 -28.45 0.97
CA ILE A 9 -9.82 -27.14 0.44
C ILE A 9 -9.79 -26.12 1.58
N ARG A 10 -9.08 -25.01 1.36
CA ARG A 10 -9.08 -23.85 2.24
C ARG A 10 -9.94 -22.75 1.64
N PHE A 11 -10.90 -22.24 2.40
CA PHE A 11 -11.71 -21.08 2.07
C PHE A 11 -11.19 -19.86 2.85
N GLU A 12 -11.00 -18.75 2.13
CA GLU A 12 -10.52 -17.48 2.66
C GLU A 12 -11.37 -16.33 2.09
N PHE A 13 -11.25 -15.14 2.68
CA PHE A 13 -12.08 -13.96 2.39
C PHE A 13 -12.35 -13.61 0.91
N ARG A 14 -11.46 -13.94 -0.04
CA ARG A 14 -11.61 -13.68 -1.49
C ARG A 14 -11.14 -14.80 -2.40
N LYS A 15 -10.71 -15.91 -1.82
CA LYS A 15 -10.09 -17.00 -2.57
C LYS A 15 -10.37 -18.34 -1.90
N LEU A 16 -10.22 -19.39 -2.67
CA LEU A 16 -10.05 -20.72 -2.13
C LEU A 16 -8.74 -21.33 -2.63
N THR A 17 -8.14 -22.18 -1.81
CA THR A 17 -6.89 -22.89 -2.12
C THR A 17 -7.12 -24.38 -2.05
N ILE A 18 -6.85 -25.09 -3.15
CA ILE A 18 -6.96 -26.54 -3.24
C ILE A 18 -5.57 -27.15 -3.06
N TYR A 19 -5.50 -28.15 -2.19
CA TYR A 19 -4.32 -28.97 -1.93
C TYR A 19 -4.58 -30.39 -2.45
N TYR A 20 -3.70 -30.91 -3.31
CA TYR A 20 -3.83 -32.26 -3.90
C TYR A 20 -3.08 -33.33 -3.08
N LYS A 21 -3.48 -34.60 -3.23
CA LYS A 21 -2.78 -35.75 -2.63
C LYS A 21 -1.47 -36.05 -3.39
N PRO A 22 -0.50 -36.75 -2.76
CA PRO A 22 0.78 -37.10 -3.40
C PRO A 22 0.59 -37.88 -4.72
N PRO A 23 1.48 -37.71 -5.73
CA PRO A 23 2.79 -37.07 -5.67
C PRO A 23 2.79 -35.54 -5.87
N LYS A 24 1.61 -34.90 -5.95
CA LYS A 24 1.46 -33.47 -6.24
C LYS A 24 1.62 -32.55 -5.03
N GLU A 25 2.35 -32.94 -3.98
CA GLU A 25 2.43 -32.20 -2.69
C GLU A 25 2.89 -30.74 -2.82
N SER A 26 3.54 -30.36 -3.92
CA SER A 26 3.97 -28.99 -4.18
C SER A 26 2.97 -28.13 -4.96
N GLU A 27 1.87 -28.69 -5.47
CA GLU A 27 0.89 -27.94 -6.26
C GLU A 27 -0.29 -27.48 -5.39
N GLU A 28 -0.15 -26.30 -4.77
CA GLU A 28 -1.31 -25.55 -4.33
C GLU A 28 -1.96 -24.81 -5.52
N PHE A 29 -3.29 -24.90 -5.61
CA PHE A 29 -4.04 -24.22 -6.64
C PHE A 29 -5.00 -23.21 -6.04
N GLN A 30 -4.71 -21.93 -6.25
CA GLN A 30 -5.51 -20.82 -5.73
C GLN A 30 -6.50 -20.33 -6.80
N ILE A 31 -7.76 -20.17 -6.40
CA ILE A 31 -8.84 -19.66 -7.24
C ILE A 31 -9.42 -18.40 -6.58
N ASN A 32 -9.48 -17.29 -7.32
CA ASN A 32 -10.26 -16.13 -6.92
C ASN A 32 -11.71 -16.40 -7.30
N TYR A 33 -12.50 -16.93 -6.37
CA TYR A 33 -13.86 -17.34 -6.68
C TYR A 33 -14.76 -16.17 -7.11
N SER A 34 -14.43 -14.93 -6.77
CA SER A 34 -15.18 -13.74 -7.20
C SER A 34 -15.19 -13.53 -8.71
N ASP A 35 -14.25 -14.15 -9.43
CA ASP A 35 -14.19 -14.09 -10.89
C ASP A 35 -15.15 -15.11 -11.54
N ILE A 36 -15.75 -16.00 -10.74
CA ILE A 36 -16.62 -17.11 -11.18
C ILE A 36 -17.97 -16.95 -10.45
N PRO A 37 -18.98 -16.30 -11.07
CA PRO A 37 -20.22 -15.91 -10.39
C PRO A 37 -20.95 -17.04 -9.66
N ASP A 38 -21.06 -18.22 -10.27
CA ASP A 38 -21.75 -19.36 -9.66
C ASP A 38 -20.99 -19.91 -8.44
N LEU A 39 -19.66 -19.99 -8.55
CA LEU A 39 -18.80 -20.41 -7.43
C LEU A 39 -18.84 -19.39 -6.28
N HIS A 40 -18.83 -18.09 -6.60
CA HIS A 40 -18.94 -17.03 -5.60
C HIS A 40 -20.25 -17.13 -4.82
N LYS A 41 -21.36 -17.33 -5.51
CA LYS A 41 -22.68 -17.53 -4.91
C LYS A 41 -22.70 -18.74 -3.97
N GLU A 42 -22.23 -19.89 -4.42
CA GLU A 42 -22.24 -21.11 -3.59
C GLU A 42 -21.30 -21.00 -2.38
N ILE A 43 -20.20 -20.26 -2.48
CA ILE A 43 -19.33 -19.99 -1.33
C ILE A 43 -20.02 -19.09 -0.29
N ILE A 44 -20.75 -18.05 -0.73
CA ILE A 44 -21.54 -17.21 0.19
C ILE A 44 -22.58 -18.09 0.90
N ASN A 45 -23.29 -18.95 0.17
CA ASN A 45 -24.29 -19.86 0.74
C ASN A 45 -23.63 -20.79 1.79
N PHE A 46 -22.55 -21.46 1.42
CA PHE A 46 -21.80 -22.36 2.29
C PHE A 46 -21.34 -21.68 3.59
N ILE A 47 -20.71 -20.50 3.49
CA ILE A 47 -20.21 -19.75 4.66
C ILE A 47 -21.37 -19.26 5.54
N THR A 48 -22.48 -18.85 4.94
CA THR A 48 -23.68 -18.43 5.66
C THR A 48 -24.31 -19.61 6.42
N SER A 49 -24.46 -20.76 5.78
CA SER A 49 -24.92 -22.00 6.42
C SER A 49 -23.98 -22.43 7.56
N PHE A 50 -22.67 -22.33 7.34
CA PHE A 50 -21.66 -22.63 8.36
C PHE A 50 -21.84 -21.78 9.62
N VAL A 51 -21.88 -20.44 9.50
CA VAL A 51 -21.99 -19.57 10.69
C VAL A 51 -23.32 -19.73 11.42
N ASN A 52 -24.40 -20.03 10.69
CA ASN A 52 -25.69 -20.34 11.29
C ASN A 52 -25.62 -21.59 12.16
N LYS A 53 -25.01 -22.63 11.60
CA LYS A 53 -24.90 -23.92 12.27
C LYS A 53 -23.94 -23.90 13.45
N TYR A 54 -22.80 -23.22 13.30
CA TYR A 54 -21.70 -23.22 14.25
C TYR A 54 -21.56 -21.92 15.05
N SER A 55 -22.63 -21.13 15.15
CA SER A 55 -22.64 -19.83 15.86
C SER A 55 -22.14 -19.88 17.31
N LEU A 56 -22.31 -21.01 18.01
CA LEU A 56 -21.84 -21.21 19.39
C LEU A 56 -20.31 -21.12 19.53
N TYR A 57 -19.55 -21.40 18.47
CA TYR A 57 -18.09 -21.32 18.48
C TYR A 57 -17.57 -19.87 18.44
N PHE A 58 -18.44 -18.90 18.14
CA PHE A 58 -18.10 -17.47 18.11
C PHE A 58 -18.25 -16.80 19.49
N GLY A 59 -18.17 -17.57 20.56
CA GLY A 59 -18.45 -17.14 21.94
C GLY A 59 -17.54 -16.06 22.51
N SER A 60 -16.35 -15.89 21.94
CA SER A 60 -15.35 -14.88 22.30
C SER A 60 -15.61 -13.52 21.64
N TYR A 61 -16.30 -13.50 20.51
CA TYR A 61 -16.57 -12.29 19.75
C TYR A 61 -17.70 -11.45 20.39
N CYS A 62 -17.47 -10.14 20.52
CA CYS A 62 -18.49 -9.19 20.94
C CYS A 62 -19.12 -8.50 19.72
N SER A 63 -20.41 -8.70 19.50
CA SER A 63 -21.17 -8.00 18.45
C SER A 63 -21.54 -6.56 18.84
N GLN A 64 -21.07 -6.03 19.97
CA GLN A 64 -21.44 -4.68 20.42
C GLN A 64 -22.97 -4.47 20.51
N CYS A 65 -23.74 -5.53 20.80
CA CYS A 65 -25.20 -5.48 20.92
C CYS A 65 -25.70 -4.83 22.21
N GLY A 66 -24.81 -4.55 23.18
CA GLY A 66 -25.16 -3.90 24.44
C GLY A 66 -25.97 -4.75 25.42
N ASN A 67 -26.35 -5.99 25.08
CA ASN A 67 -27.22 -6.81 25.93
C ASN A 67 -26.57 -7.20 27.27
N CYS A 68 -25.25 -7.38 27.32
CA CYS A 68 -24.52 -7.56 28.57
C CYS A 68 -24.56 -6.34 29.50
N CYS A 69 -24.87 -5.15 28.96
CA CYS A 69 -25.02 -3.91 29.70
C CYS A 69 -26.48 -3.61 30.08
N LYS A 70 -27.43 -4.46 29.67
CA LYS A 70 -28.85 -4.36 30.01
C LYS A 70 -29.28 -5.41 31.05
N GLN A 71 -28.32 -6.20 31.57
CA GLN A 71 -28.58 -7.22 32.58
C GLN A 71 -28.56 -6.61 33.99
N GLU A 72 -29.40 -7.15 34.86
CA GLU A 72 -29.32 -6.89 36.29
C GLU A 72 -28.08 -7.55 36.92
N ASN A 73 -27.71 -7.11 38.12
CA ASN A 73 -26.66 -7.74 38.94
C ASN A 73 -25.24 -7.72 38.34
N ILE A 74 -24.88 -6.67 37.60
CA ILE A 74 -23.49 -6.43 37.19
C ILE A 74 -22.67 -6.07 38.43
N LEU A 75 -21.93 -7.05 38.95
CA LEU A 75 -21.10 -6.91 40.15
C LEU A 75 -19.82 -6.11 39.88
N ILE A 76 -19.56 -5.11 40.70
CA ILE A 76 -18.29 -4.40 40.83
C ILE A 76 -17.65 -4.85 42.14
N THR A 77 -16.48 -5.46 42.05
CA THR A 77 -15.68 -5.80 43.24
C THR A 77 -14.91 -4.58 43.74
N GLY A 78 -14.43 -4.62 44.98
CA GLY A 78 -13.55 -3.56 45.50
C GLY A 78 -12.30 -3.29 44.62
N GLY A 79 -11.77 -4.32 43.93
CA GLY A 79 -10.65 -4.16 42.99
C GLY A 79 -11.04 -3.46 41.69
N ASP A 80 -12.23 -3.75 41.17
CA ASP A 80 -12.80 -3.06 40.00
C ASP A 80 -13.08 -1.59 40.35
N LEU A 81 -13.65 -1.33 41.53
CA LEU A 81 -14.02 -0.01 42.03
C LEU A 81 -12.87 0.99 41.95
N PHE A 82 -11.69 0.62 42.47
CA PHE A 82 -10.48 1.46 42.43
C PHE A 82 -10.10 1.84 41.00
N SER A 83 -10.04 0.84 40.11
CA SER A 83 -9.58 1.02 38.74
C SER A 83 -10.52 1.91 37.92
N ILE A 84 -11.84 1.70 38.09
CA ILE A 84 -12.86 2.46 37.37
C ILE A 84 -12.95 3.90 37.90
N ALA A 85 -12.96 4.08 39.23
CA ALA A 85 -13.05 5.41 39.84
C ALA A 85 -11.86 6.29 39.42
N ARG A 86 -10.64 5.72 39.44
CA ARG A 86 -9.42 6.40 38.97
C ARG A 86 -9.51 6.80 37.49
N HIS A 87 -10.03 5.92 36.63
CA HIS A 87 -10.22 6.23 35.22
C HIS A 87 -11.22 7.37 34.99
N LEU A 88 -12.28 7.43 35.79
CA LEU A 88 -13.29 8.48 35.74
C LEU A 88 -12.87 9.78 36.44
N GLY A 89 -11.73 9.79 37.15
CA GLY A 89 -11.24 10.96 37.88
C GLY A 89 -12.07 11.30 39.12
N ILE A 90 -12.75 10.33 39.72
CA ILE A 90 -13.54 10.49 40.95
C ILE A 90 -13.02 9.55 42.04
N THR A 91 -13.37 9.82 43.29
CA THR A 91 -13.05 8.92 44.42
C THR A 91 -13.89 7.65 44.38
N GLU A 92 -13.41 6.58 45.00
CA GLU A 92 -14.12 5.31 45.14
C GLU A 92 -15.46 5.49 45.87
N LYS A 93 -15.49 6.37 46.88
CA LYS A 93 -16.71 6.70 47.62
C LYS A 93 -17.74 7.38 46.70
N GLU A 94 -17.32 8.39 45.94
CA GLU A 94 -18.21 9.06 44.97
C GLU A 94 -18.71 8.10 43.90
N PHE A 95 -17.85 7.21 43.38
CA PHE A 95 -18.26 6.18 42.43
C PHE A 95 -19.30 5.25 43.05
N TYR A 96 -19.05 4.77 44.27
CA TYR A 96 -19.94 3.85 44.97
C TYR A 96 -21.32 4.49 45.18
N ASP A 97 -21.35 5.70 45.73
CA ASP A 97 -22.58 6.42 46.02
C ASP A 97 -23.38 6.70 44.74
N LYS A 98 -22.69 7.09 43.66
CA LYS A 98 -23.32 7.45 42.39
C LYS A 98 -23.79 6.24 41.57
N TYR A 99 -22.97 5.19 41.48
CA TYR A 99 -23.16 4.12 40.51
C TYR A 99 -23.50 2.76 41.10
N LEU A 100 -23.38 2.54 42.42
CA LEU A 100 -23.50 1.21 43.03
C LEU A 100 -24.57 1.10 44.12
N THR A 101 -25.30 -0.01 44.09
CA THR A 101 -26.12 -0.48 45.21
C THR A 101 -25.35 -1.60 45.92
N THR A 102 -25.40 -1.66 47.25
CA THR A 102 -24.69 -2.71 48.00
C THR A 102 -25.03 -4.12 47.54
N ALA A 103 -24.01 -4.96 47.33
CA ALA A 103 -24.18 -6.35 46.91
C ALA A 103 -24.49 -7.31 48.07
N LYS A 104 -24.46 -6.82 49.33
CA LYS A 104 -24.57 -7.65 50.56
C LYS A 104 -23.65 -8.88 50.54
N SER A 105 -22.44 -8.72 49.98
CA SER A 105 -21.41 -9.77 49.95
C SER A 105 -20.54 -9.71 51.22
N TRP A 106 -19.58 -10.63 51.32
CA TRP A 106 -18.50 -10.61 52.31
C TRP A 106 -17.56 -9.38 52.23
N SER A 107 -17.65 -8.56 51.18
CA SER A 107 -16.91 -7.31 51.03
C SER A 107 -17.88 -6.14 51.07
N ARG A 108 -17.66 -5.21 52.01
CA ARG A 108 -18.47 -3.97 52.12
C ARG A 108 -18.30 -3.03 50.93
N TYR A 109 -17.30 -3.27 50.08
CA TYR A 109 -16.99 -2.45 48.91
C TYR A 109 -17.56 -3.01 47.62
N ASP A 110 -18.17 -4.20 47.67
CA ASP A 110 -18.83 -4.77 46.51
C ASP A 110 -20.18 -4.11 46.30
N GLY A 111 -20.53 -3.90 45.04
CA GLY A 111 -21.81 -3.32 44.67
C GLY A 111 -22.29 -3.76 43.29
N PHE A 112 -23.59 -3.77 43.10
CA PHE A 112 -24.21 -3.92 41.80
C PHE A 112 -24.38 -2.57 41.14
N ILE A 113 -24.10 -2.48 39.83
CA ILE A 113 -24.37 -1.27 39.04
C ILE A 113 -25.85 -0.88 39.15
N LYS A 114 -26.10 0.39 39.48
CA LYS A 114 -27.41 1.03 39.37
C LYS A 114 -27.73 1.22 37.89
N LEU A 115 -28.75 0.52 37.40
CA LEU A 115 -29.24 0.71 36.04
C LEU A 115 -30.06 2.00 35.95
N ILE A 116 -29.93 2.71 34.83
CA ILE A 116 -30.75 3.87 34.45
C ILE A 116 -31.59 3.43 33.25
N ASP A 117 -32.91 3.47 33.36
CA ASP A 117 -33.84 2.98 32.34
C ASP A 117 -33.53 1.55 31.86
N GLY A 118 -33.14 0.67 32.81
CA GLY A 118 -32.77 -0.72 32.52
C GLY A 118 -31.41 -0.90 31.83
N LYS A 119 -30.61 0.16 31.70
CA LYS A 119 -29.29 0.14 31.04
C LYS A 119 -28.17 0.52 32.02
N CYS A 120 -26.99 -0.06 31.83
CA CYS A 120 -25.77 0.36 32.50
C CYS A 120 -25.48 1.84 32.17
N PRO A 121 -25.13 2.69 33.14
CA PRO A 121 -24.88 4.12 32.93
C PRO A 121 -23.67 4.40 32.02
N PHE A 122 -22.82 3.39 31.78
CA PHE A 122 -21.66 3.49 30.90
C PHE A 122 -21.95 3.04 29.46
N LEU A 123 -23.17 2.59 29.17
CA LEU A 123 -23.60 2.16 27.85
C LEU A 123 -23.85 3.37 26.94
N ILE A 124 -23.09 3.46 25.85
CA ILE A 124 -23.24 4.47 24.80
C ILE A 124 -23.94 3.81 23.62
N GLU A 125 -25.07 4.37 23.21
CA GLU A 125 -25.78 4.00 22.00
C GLU A 125 -25.18 4.71 20.78
N LYS A 126 -25.06 4.01 19.67
CA LYS A 126 -24.53 4.53 18.40
C LYS A 126 -25.63 4.61 17.34
N PRO A 127 -25.49 5.49 16.33
CA PRO A 127 -26.44 5.60 15.23
C PRO A 127 -26.71 4.30 14.47
N THR A 128 -25.77 3.35 14.48
CA THR A 128 -25.86 2.06 13.79
C THR A 128 -26.54 0.95 14.60
N ASP A 129 -27.33 1.30 15.63
CA ASP A 129 -27.93 0.36 16.59
C ASP A 129 -26.91 -0.56 17.30
N ARG A 130 -25.65 -0.10 17.34
CA ARG A 130 -24.56 -0.71 18.10
C ARG A 130 -24.32 0.08 19.38
N TYR A 131 -23.55 -0.54 20.26
CA TYR A 131 -23.27 0.01 21.56
C TYR A 131 -21.78 -0.01 21.88
N ASN A 132 -21.32 0.99 22.61
CA ASN A 132 -19.98 1.02 23.20
C ASN A 132 -20.08 1.14 24.72
N CYS A 133 -19.05 0.71 25.44
CA CYS A 133 -18.91 1.00 26.85
C CYS A 133 -17.91 2.15 27.02
N SER A 134 -18.32 3.24 27.68
CA SER A 134 -17.44 4.38 27.99
C SER A 134 -16.21 3.99 28.82
N ILE A 135 -16.31 2.90 29.59
CA ILE A 135 -15.23 2.34 30.40
C ILE A 135 -14.74 0.98 29.88
N TYR A 136 -14.85 0.70 28.57
CA TYR A 136 -14.61 -0.64 28.02
C TYR A 136 -13.28 -1.28 28.48
N GLU A 137 -12.16 -0.55 28.45
CA GLU A 137 -10.85 -1.05 28.90
C GLU A 137 -10.79 -1.32 30.42
N TYR A 138 -11.54 -0.53 31.20
CA TYR A 138 -11.61 -0.62 32.66
C TYR A 138 -12.84 -1.40 33.13
N ARG A 139 -13.54 -2.09 32.23
CA ARG A 139 -14.78 -2.82 32.56
C ARG A 139 -14.51 -3.86 33.65
N PRO A 140 -15.46 -4.05 34.58
CA PRO A 140 -15.27 -4.95 35.72
C PRO A 140 -15.08 -6.40 35.30
N GLN A 141 -14.54 -7.22 36.20
CA GLN A 141 -14.34 -8.65 35.95
C GLN A 141 -15.64 -9.37 35.54
N SER A 142 -16.78 -9.01 36.13
CA SER A 142 -18.11 -9.55 35.76
C SER A 142 -18.43 -9.30 34.28
N CYS A 143 -18.17 -8.09 33.77
CA CYS A 143 -18.33 -7.76 32.35
C CYS A 143 -17.30 -8.45 31.45
N ARG A 144 -16.06 -8.66 31.92
CA ARG A 144 -15.01 -9.36 31.16
C ARG A 144 -15.31 -10.85 31.00
N LEU A 145 -15.90 -11.46 32.03
CA LEU A 145 -16.26 -12.88 32.07
C LEU A 145 -17.60 -13.20 31.41
N TYR A 146 -18.37 -12.18 31.03
CA TYR A 146 -19.62 -12.38 30.31
C TYR A 146 -19.36 -13.10 28.99
N ARG A 147 -19.79 -14.37 28.91
CA ARG A 147 -19.61 -15.18 27.70
C ARG A 147 -20.64 -14.76 26.66
N ALA A 148 -20.17 -14.39 25.48
CA ALA A 148 -21.02 -13.98 24.36
C ALA A 148 -21.70 -15.19 23.65
N THR A 149 -21.84 -16.32 24.33
CA THR A 149 -22.66 -17.49 23.93
C THR A 149 -24.03 -17.51 24.59
N SER A 150 -24.34 -16.54 25.47
CA SER A 150 -25.68 -16.39 26.07
C SER A 150 -26.73 -16.19 24.98
N SER A 151 -27.93 -16.78 25.15
CA SER A 151 -29.09 -16.54 24.27
C SER A 151 -29.52 -15.07 24.24
N LEU A 152 -29.09 -14.28 25.22
CA LEU A 152 -29.29 -12.84 25.26
C LEU A 152 -28.32 -12.08 24.33
N CYS A 153 -27.26 -12.70 23.81
CA CYS A 153 -26.30 -12.06 22.92
C CYS A 153 -26.63 -12.38 21.45
N TYR A 154 -27.37 -11.50 20.80
CA TYR A 154 -27.64 -11.62 19.36
C TYR A 154 -26.42 -11.15 18.55
N LYS A 155 -26.04 -11.95 17.56
CA LYS A 155 -24.95 -11.67 16.63
C LYS A 155 -25.50 -11.86 15.22
N LYS A 156 -25.40 -10.82 14.40
CA LYS A 156 -25.79 -10.93 13.00
C LYS A 156 -24.82 -11.85 12.26
N GLN A 157 -25.28 -12.56 11.25
CA GLN A 157 -24.47 -13.53 10.51
C GLN A 157 -23.22 -12.88 9.91
N GLU A 158 -23.35 -11.66 9.38
CA GLU A 158 -22.27 -10.93 8.72
C GLU A 158 -21.15 -10.56 9.70
N ASP A 159 -21.50 -10.36 10.97
CA ASP A 159 -20.51 -10.11 12.04
C ASP A 159 -19.71 -11.37 12.37
N LEU A 160 -20.35 -12.55 12.32
CA LEU A 160 -19.70 -13.83 12.54
C LEU A 160 -18.76 -14.16 11.39
N ILE A 161 -19.22 -13.98 10.14
CA ILE A 161 -18.43 -14.22 8.93
C ILE A 161 -17.15 -13.37 8.95
N GLU A 162 -17.24 -12.11 9.35
CA GLU A 162 -16.10 -11.19 9.48
C GLU A 162 -15.03 -11.71 10.48
N GLN A 163 -15.36 -12.60 11.42
CA GLN A 163 -14.37 -13.15 12.36
C GLN A 163 -13.52 -14.27 11.75
N ILE A 164 -13.98 -14.88 10.66
CA ILE A 164 -13.34 -16.04 10.05
C ILE A 164 -12.11 -15.59 9.27
N SER A 165 -10.93 -16.07 9.68
CA SER A 165 -9.71 -15.90 8.89
C SER A 165 -9.66 -16.91 7.74
N TYR A 166 -9.88 -18.19 8.04
CA TYR A 166 -10.00 -19.24 7.04
C TYR A 166 -10.77 -20.45 7.60
N LEU A 167 -11.28 -21.27 6.68
CA LEU A 167 -11.91 -22.55 6.96
C LEU A 167 -11.26 -23.62 6.06
N ASP A 168 -10.75 -24.69 6.67
CA ASP A 168 -10.20 -25.85 5.95
C ASP A 168 -11.19 -27.02 6.01
N ILE A 169 -11.41 -27.71 4.89
CA ILE A 169 -12.09 -29.01 4.83
C ILE A 169 -11.10 -30.08 4.39
N GLU A 170 -10.87 -31.07 5.23
CA GLU A 170 -10.01 -32.24 4.99
C GLU A 170 -10.72 -33.47 5.59
N ASP A 171 -10.89 -34.53 4.80
CA ASP A 171 -11.55 -35.78 5.22
C ASP A 171 -12.90 -35.59 5.95
N ASP A 172 -13.82 -34.83 5.35
CA ASP A 172 -15.15 -34.46 5.89
C ASP A 172 -15.11 -33.78 7.28
N LYS A 173 -13.97 -33.17 7.63
CA LYS A 173 -13.80 -32.41 8.87
C LYS A 173 -13.45 -30.97 8.56
N ILE A 174 -14.11 -30.06 9.27
CA ILE A 174 -13.84 -28.64 9.21
C ILE A 174 -12.83 -28.25 10.29
N SER A 175 -11.84 -27.46 9.90
CA SER A 175 -10.95 -26.72 10.79
C SER A 175 -11.15 -25.22 10.59
N LEU A 176 -11.39 -24.49 11.66
CA LEU A 176 -11.77 -23.07 11.64
C LEU A 176 -10.70 -22.23 12.35
N LYS A 177 -10.22 -21.17 11.69
CA LYS A 177 -9.32 -20.18 12.27
C LYS A 177 -9.99 -18.81 12.32
N PHE A 178 -9.98 -18.17 13.48
CA PHE A 178 -10.43 -16.78 13.63
C PHE A 178 -9.28 -15.77 13.53
N HIS A 179 -9.62 -14.53 13.17
CA HIS A 179 -8.68 -13.40 13.22
C HIS A 179 -8.16 -13.10 14.64
N SER A 180 -8.92 -13.48 15.68
CA SER A 180 -8.46 -13.44 17.08
C SER A 180 -7.28 -14.37 17.37
N GLY A 181 -7.01 -15.33 16.49
CA GLY A 181 -6.02 -16.38 16.68
C GLY A 181 -6.59 -17.68 17.26
N GLU A 182 -7.84 -17.71 17.69
CA GLU A 182 -8.53 -18.93 18.13
C GLU A 182 -8.68 -19.93 16.99
N PHE A 183 -8.66 -21.21 17.33
CA PHE A 183 -8.64 -22.30 16.37
C PHE A 183 -9.46 -23.49 16.86
N TYR A 184 -10.28 -24.05 15.97
CA TYR A 184 -11.17 -25.17 16.25
C TYR A 184 -10.99 -26.23 15.17
N ASN A 185 -11.00 -27.50 15.56
CA ASN A 185 -10.80 -28.64 14.67
C ASN A 185 -11.93 -29.66 14.81
N HIS A 186 -12.05 -30.52 13.80
CA HIS A 186 -12.92 -31.68 13.81
C HIS A 186 -14.41 -31.32 13.94
N LEU A 187 -14.80 -30.18 13.39
CA LEU A 187 -16.21 -29.81 13.23
C LEU A 187 -16.82 -30.67 12.10
N PRO A 188 -18.01 -31.26 12.31
CA PRO A 188 -18.64 -32.14 11.32
C PRO A 188 -19.04 -31.39 10.03
N VAL A 189 -18.85 -31.99 8.85
CA VAL A 189 -19.33 -31.41 7.58
C VAL A 189 -20.79 -31.78 7.31
N GLU A 190 -21.31 -32.84 7.95
CA GLU A 190 -22.61 -33.46 7.65
C GLU A 190 -23.76 -32.46 7.55
N GLU A 191 -23.74 -31.44 8.40
CA GLU A 191 -24.80 -30.44 8.52
C GLU A 191 -24.80 -29.37 7.42
N ILE A 192 -23.71 -29.25 6.68
CA ILE A 192 -23.53 -28.29 5.56
C ILE A 192 -23.00 -29.00 4.29
N LYS A 193 -23.24 -30.32 4.23
CA LYS A 193 -22.68 -31.20 3.21
C LYS A 193 -23.24 -30.89 1.83
N GLU A 194 -24.51 -30.50 1.74
CA GLU A 194 -25.16 -30.16 0.47
C GLU A 194 -24.48 -28.94 -0.18
N GLU A 195 -24.30 -27.86 0.58
CA GLU A 195 -23.62 -26.65 0.09
C GLU A 195 -22.17 -26.93 -0.30
N TYR A 196 -21.48 -27.80 0.46
CA TYR A 196 -20.12 -28.21 0.10
C TYR A 196 -20.08 -29.03 -1.19
N LEU A 197 -21.04 -29.94 -1.41
CA LEU A 197 -21.15 -30.71 -2.65
C LEU A 197 -21.43 -29.83 -3.86
N ASN A 198 -22.24 -28.77 -3.72
CA ASN A 198 -22.46 -27.79 -4.80
C ASN A 198 -21.15 -27.14 -5.25
N ILE A 199 -20.29 -26.75 -4.29
CA ILE A 199 -18.97 -26.20 -4.59
C ILE A 199 -18.10 -27.23 -5.33
N LEU A 200 -18.05 -28.48 -4.86
CA LEU A 200 -17.27 -29.54 -5.50
C LEU A 200 -17.74 -29.82 -6.94
N ASN A 201 -19.05 -29.80 -7.18
CA ASN A 201 -19.61 -29.97 -8.53
C ASN A 201 -19.10 -28.89 -9.48
N ILE A 202 -19.17 -27.61 -9.08
CA ILE A 202 -18.64 -26.50 -9.87
C ILE A 202 -17.13 -26.67 -10.12
N LEU A 203 -16.35 -27.01 -9.08
CA LEU A 203 -14.90 -27.23 -9.22
C LEU A 203 -14.56 -28.38 -10.17
N SER A 204 -15.41 -29.40 -10.26
CA SER A 204 -15.22 -30.53 -11.17
C SER A 204 -15.30 -30.10 -12.64
N GLU A 205 -16.22 -29.17 -12.95
CA GLU A 205 -16.48 -28.66 -14.30
C GLU A 205 -15.50 -27.56 -14.74
N LEU A 206 -14.89 -26.86 -13.78
CA LEU A 206 -13.92 -25.79 -14.09
C LEU A 206 -12.67 -26.33 -14.80
N LYS A 207 -12.32 -25.68 -15.91
CA LYS A 207 -11.02 -25.85 -16.58
C LYS A 207 -9.92 -25.10 -15.82
N GLN A 208 -8.71 -25.64 -15.79
CA GLN A 208 -7.59 -25.02 -15.05
C GLN A 208 -7.27 -23.59 -15.52
N ASP A 209 -7.35 -23.32 -16.82
CA ASP A 209 -7.09 -21.99 -17.39
C ASP A 209 -8.17 -20.95 -17.02
N GLU A 210 -9.41 -21.39 -16.86
CA GLU A 210 -10.53 -20.55 -16.41
C GLU A 210 -10.41 -20.25 -14.91
N ALA A 211 -9.95 -21.23 -14.14
CA ALA A 211 -9.79 -21.11 -12.69
C ALA A 211 -8.55 -20.30 -12.27
N ASN A 212 -7.58 -20.05 -13.17
CA ASN A 212 -6.37 -19.28 -12.83
C ASN A 212 -5.72 -18.48 -13.96
N LYS A 213 -6.53 -17.74 -14.74
CA LYS A 213 -6.08 -16.89 -15.85
C LYS A 213 -4.89 -15.99 -15.50
N THR A 214 -4.90 -15.38 -14.31
CA THR A 214 -3.85 -14.46 -13.87
C THR A 214 -2.51 -15.16 -13.63
N LYS A 215 -2.49 -16.31 -12.94
CA LYS A 215 -1.26 -17.09 -12.74
C LYS A 215 -0.70 -17.59 -14.07
N THR A 216 -1.56 -17.99 -15.00
CA THR A 216 -1.14 -18.39 -16.36
C THR A 216 -0.48 -17.22 -17.10
N ILE A 217 -1.03 -16.00 -17.02
CA ILE A 217 -0.41 -14.82 -17.63
C ILE A 217 0.94 -14.50 -16.97
N LEU A 218 1.03 -14.52 -15.64
CA LEU A 218 2.28 -14.25 -14.92
C LEU A 218 3.36 -15.30 -15.20
N GLY A 219 2.98 -16.57 -15.32
CA GLY A 219 3.86 -17.66 -15.77
C GLY A 219 4.46 -17.38 -17.14
N LYS A 220 3.61 -17.09 -18.14
CA LYS A 220 4.08 -16.72 -19.50
C LYS A 220 5.02 -15.52 -19.50
N VAL A 221 4.74 -14.50 -18.68
CA VAL A 221 5.64 -13.34 -18.54
C VAL A 221 6.97 -13.76 -17.93
N ARG A 222 6.97 -14.62 -16.90
CA ARG A 222 8.20 -15.16 -16.29
C ARG A 222 9.04 -15.91 -17.30
N ASP A 223 8.42 -16.75 -18.11
CA ASP A 223 9.11 -17.58 -19.12
C ASP A 223 9.81 -16.68 -20.14
N ILE A 224 9.10 -15.69 -20.70
CA ILE A 224 9.69 -14.69 -21.61
C ILE A 224 10.89 -13.98 -20.95
N LEU A 225 10.78 -13.57 -19.69
CA LEU A 225 11.87 -12.88 -18.99
C LEU A 225 13.07 -13.80 -18.73
N ASN A 226 12.85 -15.10 -18.56
CA ASN A 226 13.93 -16.07 -18.43
C ASN A 226 14.62 -16.31 -19.78
N GLU A 227 13.89 -16.44 -20.88
CA GLU A 227 14.44 -16.56 -22.23
C GLU A 227 15.32 -15.34 -22.60
N VAL A 228 14.92 -14.13 -22.19
CA VAL A 228 15.74 -12.92 -22.39
C VAL A 228 17.05 -13.00 -21.58
N LYS A 229 17.01 -13.51 -20.34
CA LYS A 229 18.20 -13.66 -19.50
C LYS A 229 19.17 -14.71 -20.01
N THR A 230 18.67 -15.83 -20.54
CA THR A 230 19.50 -16.91 -21.08
C THR A 230 20.01 -16.61 -22.50
N GLY A 231 19.52 -15.52 -23.11
CA GLY A 231 19.91 -15.11 -24.46
C GLY A 231 19.12 -15.81 -25.58
N GLU A 232 18.14 -16.64 -25.23
CA GLU A 232 17.24 -17.32 -26.17
C GLU A 232 16.28 -16.36 -26.86
N TYR A 233 15.96 -15.23 -26.20
CA TYR A 233 15.14 -14.16 -26.78
C TYR A 233 15.94 -12.85 -26.94
N PRO A 234 16.03 -12.27 -28.16
CA PRO A 234 16.81 -11.06 -28.41
C PRO A 234 16.32 -9.84 -27.60
N LEU A 235 17.25 -9.17 -26.92
CA LEU A 235 16.98 -8.01 -26.07
C LEU A 235 16.32 -6.84 -26.82
N GLU A 236 16.69 -6.61 -28.08
CA GLU A 236 16.07 -5.58 -28.94
C GLU A 236 14.58 -5.84 -29.21
N ASN A 237 14.20 -7.11 -29.39
CA ASN A 237 12.80 -7.49 -29.58
C ASN A 237 12.01 -7.33 -28.26
N PHE A 238 12.68 -7.55 -27.13
CA PHE A 238 12.09 -7.36 -25.81
C PHE A 238 11.79 -5.87 -25.57
N LYS A 239 12.74 -4.98 -25.87
CA LYS A 239 12.56 -3.52 -25.78
C LYS A 239 11.35 -3.03 -26.59
N LYS A 240 11.16 -3.53 -27.81
CA LYS A 240 9.99 -3.15 -28.65
C LYS A 240 8.65 -3.50 -28.00
N ASN A 241 8.61 -4.55 -27.17
CA ASN A 241 7.37 -5.03 -26.54
C ASN A 241 7.28 -4.71 -25.04
N ILE A 242 8.31 -4.10 -24.45
CA ILE A 242 8.38 -3.88 -23.00
C ILE A 242 7.20 -3.09 -22.47
N ASN A 243 6.75 -2.04 -23.18
CA ASN A 243 5.60 -1.23 -22.76
C ASN A 243 4.31 -2.04 -22.65
N LYS A 244 4.11 -3.05 -23.50
CA LYS A 244 2.95 -3.96 -23.40
C LYS A 244 3.04 -4.83 -22.14
N LEU A 245 4.21 -5.37 -21.83
CA LEU A 245 4.44 -6.14 -20.59
C LEU A 245 4.20 -5.26 -19.35
N ARG A 246 4.68 -4.00 -19.40
CA ARG A 246 4.47 -3.00 -18.37
C ARG A 246 2.99 -2.73 -18.13
N GLU A 247 2.20 -2.62 -19.19
CA GLU A 247 0.75 -2.42 -19.13
C GLU A 247 0.06 -3.65 -18.51
N ILE A 248 0.37 -4.87 -18.97
CA ILE A 248 -0.19 -6.12 -18.45
C ILE A 248 0.06 -6.25 -16.94
N LEU A 249 1.31 -6.10 -16.48
CA LEU A 249 1.65 -6.21 -15.06
C LEU A 249 0.95 -5.14 -14.20
N SER A 250 0.66 -3.98 -14.79
CA SER A 250 -0.03 -2.89 -14.09
C SER A 250 -1.50 -3.19 -13.94
N THR A 251 -2.15 -3.64 -15.02
CA THR A 251 -3.55 -4.08 -15.00
C THR A 251 -3.76 -5.20 -13.98
N ILE A 252 -2.87 -6.19 -13.94
CA ILE A 252 -2.94 -7.27 -12.94
C ILE A 252 -2.73 -6.72 -11.52
N SER A 253 -1.77 -5.80 -11.33
CA SER A 253 -1.53 -5.20 -10.02
C SER A 253 -2.69 -4.32 -9.54
N ASP A 254 -3.41 -3.68 -10.45
CA ASP A 254 -4.55 -2.80 -10.16
C ASP A 254 -5.77 -3.60 -9.67
N GLN A 255 -5.85 -4.88 -10.03
CA GLN A 255 -6.87 -5.82 -9.56
C GLN A 255 -6.63 -6.32 -8.11
N ARG A 256 -5.52 -5.95 -7.46
CA ARG A 256 -5.14 -6.38 -6.10
C ARG A 256 -5.18 -7.91 -5.91
N VAL A 257 -4.77 -8.65 -6.92
CA VAL A 257 -4.71 -10.11 -6.85
C VAL A 257 -3.55 -10.55 -5.93
N ILE A 258 -3.65 -11.77 -5.41
CA ILE A 258 -2.73 -12.46 -4.47
C ILE A 258 -1.25 -12.43 -4.92
N TYR A 259 -0.98 -12.09 -6.18
CA TYR A 259 0.34 -12.12 -6.82
C TYR A 259 1.19 -10.86 -6.65
N THR A 260 0.93 -10.00 -5.66
CA THR A 260 1.69 -8.74 -5.49
C THR A 260 3.21 -8.97 -5.44
N ARG A 261 3.66 -10.01 -4.73
CA ARG A 261 5.09 -10.35 -4.63
C ARG A 261 5.68 -10.81 -5.96
N GLU A 262 4.98 -11.69 -6.66
CA GLU A 262 5.38 -12.20 -7.97
C GLU A 262 5.46 -11.07 -9.00
N ILE A 263 4.49 -10.16 -9.00
CA ILE A 263 4.52 -8.95 -9.85
C ILE A 263 5.74 -8.10 -9.53
N ASP A 264 6.04 -7.87 -8.24
CA ASP A 264 7.23 -7.10 -7.82
C ASP A 264 8.55 -7.76 -8.26
N GLU A 265 8.64 -9.09 -8.21
CA GLU A 265 9.78 -9.87 -8.69
C GLU A 265 9.96 -9.72 -10.21
N LEU A 266 8.89 -9.89 -10.99
CA LEU A 266 8.93 -9.75 -12.46
C LEU A 266 9.34 -8.34 -12.87
N TRP A 267 8.81 -7.31 -12.21
CA TRP A 267 9.23 -5.92 -12.42
C TRP A 267 10.70 -5.68 -12.13
N THR A 268 11.21 -6.25 -11.04
CA THR A 268 12.63 -6.10 -10.66
C THR A 268 13.52 -6.73 -11.73
N ILE A 269 13.11 -7.87 -12.30
CA ILE A 269 13.81 -8.51 -13.41
C ILE A 269 13.83 -7.59 -14.64
N ILE A 270 12.68 -7.04 -15.03
CA ILE A 270 12.58 -6.10 -16.15
C ILE A 270 13.55 -4.94 -15.97
N SER A 271 13.56 -4.31 -14.78
CA SER A 271 14.43 -3.16 -14.52
C SER A 271 15.92 -3.50 -14.55
N LYS A 272 16.32 -4.70 -14.10
CA LYS A 272 17.72 -5.15 -14.19
C LYS A 272 18.16 -5.31 -15.65
N LEU A 273 17.35 -5.97 -16.47
CA LEU A 273 17.63 -6.15 -17.89
C LEU A 273 17.81 -4.81 -18.64
N GLU A 274 16.97 -3.82 -18.32
CA GLU A 274 17.08 -2.48 -18.91
C GLU A 274 18.36 -1.75 -18.45
N MET A 275 18.79 -1.92 -17.20
CA MET A 275 20.00 -1.27 -16.69
C MET A 275 21.28 -1.94 -17.16
N ASP A 276 21.31 -3.27 -17.29
CA ASP A 276 22.49 -3.99 -17.76
C ASP A 276 22.80 -3.61 -19.21
N ASP A 277 21.79 -3.45 -20.06
CA ASP A 277 21.93 -2.93 -21.42
C ASP A 277 22.54 -1.52 -21.45
N ILE A 278 21.91 -0.59 -20.74
CA ILE A 278 22.35 0.82 -20.66
C ILE A 278 23.78 0.93 -20.09
N ASN A 279 24.11 0.11 -19.10
CA ASN A 279 25.44 0.11 -18.49
C ASN A 279 26.47 -0.68 -19.31
N ASN A 280 26.10 -1.69 -20.10
CA ASN A 280 27.05 -2.46 -20.93
C ASN A 280 27.40 -1.74 -22.24
N ILE A 281 26.48 -0.94 -22.80
CA ILE A 281 26.80 0.00 -23.90
C ILE A 281 27.97 0.93 -23.50
N SER A 282 28.12 1.23 -22.20
CA SER A 282 29.23 2.04 -21.70
C SER A 282 30.60 1.32 -21.65
N GLN A 283 30.65 -0.01 -21.77
CA GLN A 283 31.90 -0.78 -21.76
C GLN A 283 32.34 -1.23 -23.17
N ASP A 284 31.41 -1.60 -24.05
CA ASP A 284 31.76 -2.18 -25.36
C ASP A 284 32.08 -1.13 -26.45
N ASP A 285 31.62 0.12 -26.33
CA ASP A 285 31.94 1.22 -27.27
C ASP A 285 33.31 1.89 -27.01
N ILE A 286 34.13 1.36 -26.08
CA ILE A 286 35.50 1.86 -25.85
C ILE A 286 36.48 1.36 -26.93
N THR A 287 36.08 0.39 -27.76
CA THR A 287 36.84 0.00 -28.96
C THR A 287 36.19 0.54 -30.23
N VAL A 288 36.47 1.83 -30.51
CA VAL A 288 36.75 2.43 -31.84
C VAL A 288 36.19 3.86 -31.90
N SER A 289 36.99 4.81 -31.42
CA SER A 289 37.35 6.09 -32.06
C SER A 289 37.84 7.06 -30.98
N LYS A 290 39.16 7.29 -30.94
CA LYS A 290 39.77 8.43 -30.25
C LYS A 290 39.45 9.71 -31.01
N GLU A 291 38.18 10.08 -31.11
CA GLU A 291 37.82 11.44 -31.47
C GLU A 291 37.61 12.25 -30.19
N ASN A 292 38.33 13.38 -30.12
CA ASN A 292 38.40 14.33 -29.01
C ASN A 292 37.01 14.87 -28.62
N THR A 293 36.25 14.10 -27.85
CA THR A 293 35.21 14.68 -27.00
C THR A 293 35.91 15.37 -25.82
N PRO A 294 35.60 16.63 -25.53
CA PRO A 294 36.22 17.31 -24.40
C PRO A 294 35.92 16.53 -23.11
N GLU A 295 36.97 16.13 -22.38
CA GLU A 295 36.84 15.48 -21.05
C GLU A 295 36.06 16.36 -20.06
N ASN A 296 35.94 17.65 -20.37
CA ASN A 296 35.38 18.67 -19.50
C ASN A 296 34.01 19.13 -20.00
N LEU A 297 33.09 19.37 -19.08
CA LEU A 297 31.80 20.01 -19.31
C LEU A 297 31.96 21.40 -19.95
N PHE A 298 32.89 22.20 -19.44
CA PHE A 298 33.38 23.41 -20.09
C PHE A 298 34.71 23.86 -19.46
N SER A 299 35.36 24.82 -20.12
CA SER A 299 36.60 25.45 -19.62
C SER A 299 36.46 26.98 -19.54
N ILE A 300 37.16 27.58 -18.58
CA ILE A 300 37.35 29.03 -18.39
C ILE A 300 38.84 29.24 -18.04
N ASP A 301 39.64 29.85 -18.91
CA ASP A 301 41.08 30.00 -18.71
C ASP A 301 41.77 28.67 -18.31
N LYS A 302 42.34 28.58 -17.10
CA LYS A 302 42.99 27.38 -16.53
C LYS A 302 42.05 26.51 -15.69
N PHE A 303 40.76 26.82 -15.66
CA PHE A 303 39.73 26.08 -14.95
C PHE A 303 39.00 25.13 -15.91
N TYR A 304 39.02 23.84 -15.58
CA TYR A 304 38.43 22.77 -16.38
C TYR A 304 37.39 22.02 -15.56
N LEU A 305 36.09 22.24 -15.83
CA LEU A 305 35.02 21.58 -15.09
C LEU A 305 34.83 20.15 -15.61
N LYS A 306 35.05 19.15 -14.77
CA LYS A 306 34.99 17.73 -15.12
C LYS A 306 33.60 17.14 -14.88
N GLU A 307 33.09 17.31 -13.67
CA GLU A 307 31.83 16.71 -13.22
C GLU A 307 31.09 17.68 -12.29
N ILE A 308 29.75 17.57 -12.27
CA ILE A 308 28.90 18.25 -11.29
C ILE A 308 28.11 17.19 -10.51
N MET A 309 28.22 17.21 -9.19
CA MET A 309 27.36 16.44 -8.29
C MET A 309 26.23 17.34 -7.76
N PHE A 310 24.99 17.04 -8.10
CA PHE A 310 23.80 17.73 -7.61
C PHE A 310 23.26 17.07 -6.35
N CYS A 311 23.11 17.86 -5.30
CA CYS A 311 22.39 17.53 -4.07
C CYS A 311 21.14 18.44 -3.97
N PRO A 312 20.18 18.16 -3.06
CA PRO A 312 18.92 18.91 -3.00
C PRO A 312 19.04 20.44 -2.83
N LEU A 313 20.08 20.92 -2.14
CA LEU A 313 20.26 22.36 -1.84
C LEU A 313 21.51 22.98 -2.49
N THR A 314 22.41 22.13 -3.02
CA THR A 314 23.74 22.52 -3.47
C THR A 314 24.19 21.68 -4.64
N MET A 315 25.04 22.24 -5.49
CA MET A 315 25.86 21.45 -6.40
C MET A 315 27.33 21.53 -5.99
N THR A 316 28.05 20.44 -6.15
CA THR A 316 29.50 20.36 -6.00
C THR A 316 30.11 20.27 -7.39
N LEU A 317 30.94 21.25 -7.73
CA LEU A 317 31.73 21.27 -8.95
C LEU A 317 33.03 20.53 -8.69
N ILE A 318 33.33 19.54 -9.52
CA ILE A 318 34.62 18.83 -9.52
C ILE A 318 35.39 19.33 -10.74
N TYR A 319 36.51 20.01 -10.51
CA TYR A 319 37.25 20.70 -11.57
C TYR A 319 38.76 20.55 -11.40
N LYS A 320 39.51 20.78 -12.48
CA LYS A 320 40.97 20.78 -12.49
C LYS A 320 41.54 22.18 -12.71
N VAL A 321 42.63 22.47 -12.02
CA VAL A 321 43.52 23.62 -12.27
C VAL A 321 44.97 23.11 -12.21
N ASN A 322 45.77 23.36 -13.24
CA ASN A 322 47.16 22.90 -13.33
C ASN A 322 47.34 21.40 -12.98
N ASN A 323 46.47 20.52 -13.51
CA ASN A 323 46.44 19.08 -13.24
C ASN A 323 46.08 18.64 -11.81
N GLN A 324 45.70 19.55 -10.91
CA GLN A 324 45.19 19.20 -9.58
C GLN A 324 43.66 19.32 -9.54
N GLU A 325 42.99 18.33 -8.95
CA GLU A 325 41.52 18.26 -8.84
C GLU A 325 41.03 18.91 -7.54
N TYR A 326 39.94 19.66 -7.63
CA TYR A 326 39.35 20.43 -6.54
C TYR A 326 37.83 20.30 -6.56
N ASN A 327 37.21 20.50 -5.39
CA ASN A 327 35.77 20.49 -5.20
C ASN A 327 35.30 21.87 -4.74
N TYR A 328 34.25 22.41 -5.36
CA TYR A 328 33.65 23.68 -4.99
C TYR A 328 32.13 23.60 -4.88
N ILE A 329 31.58 24.03 -3.75
CA ILE A 329 30.14 23.92 -3.46
C ILE A 329 29.44 25.25 -3.77
N ILE A 330 28.34 25.18 -4.52
CA ILE A 330 27.44 26.30 -4.81
C ILE A 330 26.07 26.01 -4.20
N LYS A 331 25.54 26.93 -3.39
CA LYS A 331 24.14 26.88 -2.95
C LYS A 331 23.24 27.44 -4.03
N TYR A 332 22.14 26.75 -4.32
CA TYR A 332 21.20 27.20 -5.37
C TYR A 332 20.55 28.56 -5.05
N SER A 333 20.44 28.90 -3.77
CA SER A 333 19.88 30.18 -3.31
C SER A 333 20.75 31.40 -3.62
N GLU A 334 22.01 31.21 -4.02
CA GLU A 334 22.93 32.31 -4.33
C GLU A 334 22.60 33.01 -5.65
N ASP A 335 21.92 32.34 -6.60
CA ASP A 335 21.59 32.92 -7.90
C ASP A 335 20.25 32.38 -8.43
N ARG A 336 19.32 33.29 -8.73
CA ARG A 336 17.97 32.96 -9.21
C ARG A 336 17.97 32.25 -10.57
N THR A 337 18.94 32.57 -11.44
CA THR A 337 19.04 31.98 -12.78
C THR A 337 19.54 30.54 -12.69
N ILE A 338 20.55 30.29 -11.84
CA ILE A 338 21.00 28.95 -11.50
C ILE A 338 19.85 28.12 -10.94
N LEU A 339 19.15 28.63 -9.93
CA LEU A 339 18.02 27.92 -9.31
C LEU A 339 16.96 27.54 -10.34
N LYS A 340 16.60 28.47 -11.24
CA LYS A 340 15.62 28.22 -12.31
C LYS A 340 16.09 27.12 -13.27
N ASN A 341 17.34 27.17 -13.73
CA ASN A 341 17.86 26.20 -14.69
C ASN A 341 18.04 24.81 -14.07
N ILE A 342 18.45 24.74 -12.80
CA ILE A 342 18.52 23.48 -12.05
C ILE A 342 17.12 22.90 -11.87
N THR A 343 16.14 23.72 -11.51
CA THR A 343 14.74 23.27 -11.40
C THR A 343 14.25 22.66 -12.73
N SER A 344 14.55 23.31 -13.87
CA SER A 344 14.23 22.78 -15.18
C SER A 344 14.94 21.45 -15.48
N PHE A 345 16.23 21.37 -15.22
CA PHE A 345 17.03 20.15 -15.42
C PHE A 345 16.52 18.98 -14.57
N MET A 346 16.23 19.23 -13.29
CA MET A 346 15.69 18.22 -12.37
C MET A 346 14.29 17.75 -12.80
N LYS A 347 13.48 18.64 -13.38
CA LYS A 347 12.18 18.26 -13.98
C LYS A 347 12.37 17.29 -15.14
N ASP A 348 13.22 17.64 -16.10
CA ASP A 348 13.45 16.81 -17.29
C ASP A 348 14.01 15.43 -16.92
N ILE A 349 14.96 15.37 -15.98
CA ILE A 349 15.47 14.10 -15.46
C ILE A 349 14.36 13.28 -14.79
N CYS A 350 13.54 13.90 -13.94
CA CYS A 350 12.47 13.16 -13.27
C CYS A 350 11.45 12.58 -14.25
N LEU A 351 11.09 13.35 -15.28
CA LEU A 351 10.18 12.91 -16.32
C LEU A 351 10.78 11.76 -17.14
N PHE A 352 12.07 11.88 -17.51
CA PHE A 352 12.81 10.82 -18.18
C PHE A 352 12.81 9.51 -17.37
N ILE A 353 13.22 9.58 -16.09
CA ILE A 353 13.28 8.39 -15.22
C ILE A 353 11.88 7.82 -15.03
N LYS A 354 10.85 8.65 -14.83
CA LYS A 354 9.47 8.19 -14.66
C LYS A 354 8.98 7.40 -15.88
N GLU A 355 9.30 7.84 -17.09
CA GLU A 355 8.86 7.20 -18.33
C GLU A 355 9.67 5.93 -18.64
N LYS A 356 11.00 6.04 -18.61
CA LYS A 356 11.89 4.97 -19.06
C LYS A 356 12.26 3.99 -17.95
N HIS A 357 12.41 4.45 -16.70
CA HIS A 357 12.91 3.66 -15.56
C HIS A 357 12.13 3.91 -14.25
N PRO A 358 10.80 3.72 -14.22
CA PRO A 358 9.95 4.16 -13.11
C PRO A 358 10.35 3.57 -11.75
N ARG A 359 10.92 2.35 -11.73
CA ARG A 359 11.38 1.65 -10.51
C ARG A 359 12.61 2.30 -9.87
N VAL A 360 13.41 3.08 -10.61
CA VAL A 360 14.57 3.79 -10.03
C VAL A 360 14.13 4.80 -8.97
N LEU A 361 12.92 5.34 -9.11
CA LEU A 361 12.29 6.25 -8.15
C LEU A 361 11.49 5.52 -7.06
N ASP A 362 11.50 4.19 -7.03
CA ASP A 362 10.85 3.44 -5.95
C ASP A 362 11.45 3.87 -4.61
N ASN A 363 10.58 4.08 -3.65
CA ASN A 363 10.99 4.59 -2.36
C ASN A 363 11.50 3.43 -1.50
N HIS A 364 12.74 3.52 -1.00
CA HIS A 364 13.22 2.55 0.00
C HIS A 364 12.36 2.63 1.27
N THR A 365 11.92 3.83 1.63
CA THR A 365 10.91 4.06 2.67
C THR A 365 9.54 4.26 2.04
N LYS A 366 8.58 3.38 2.33
CA LYS A 366 7.21 3.42 1.78
C LYS A 366 6.47 4.70 2.21
N LYS A 367 6.51 5.75 1.38
CA LYS A 367 5.83 7.04 1.64
C LYS A 367 4.66 7.27 0.68
N CYS A 368 3.57 7.82 1.21
CA CYS A 368 2.43 8.25 0.40
C CYS A 368 2.69 9.64 -0.18
N TYR A 369 2.50 9.78 -1.49
CA TYR A 369 2.58 11.08 -2.15
C TYR A 369 1.27 11.85 -2.14
N ILE A 370 0.22 11.43 -1.44
CA ILE A 370 -1.04 12.21 -1.36
C ILE A 370 -1.57 12.54 -2.78
N CYS A 371 -1.38 11.62 -3.73
CA CYS A 371 -1.72 11.79 -5.14
C CYS A 371 -3.15 11.34 -5.47
N GLY A 372 -3.83 10.68 -4.52
CA GLY A 372 -5.20 10.19 -4.67
C GLY A 372 -5.36 9.01 -5.63
N LEU A 373 -4.28 8.50 -6.24
CA LEU A 373 -4.38 7.45 -7.25
C LEU A 373 -4.96 6.15 -6.69
N CYS A 374 -4.57 5.74 -5.47
CA CYS A 374 -5.15 4.54 -4.84
C CYS A 374 -6.67 4.66 -4.66
N CYS A 375 -7.17 5.87 -4.43
CA CYS A 375 -8.61 6.14 -4.31
C CYS A 375 -9.31 6.19 -5.69
N ARG A 376 -8.57 6.35 -6.79
CA ARG A 376 -9.08 6.37 -8.17
C ARG A 376 -9.07 4.98 -8.80
N ILE A 377 -7.99 4.23 -8.64
CA ILE A 377 -7.81 2.91 -9.26
C ILE A 377 -8.60 1.83 -8.51
N PHE A 378 -8.40 1.70 -7.20
CA PHE A 378 -8.89 0.52 -6.49
C PHE A 378 -10.38 0.58 -6.17
N PHE A 379 -11.07 -0.53 -6.41
CA PHE A 379 -12.35 -0.81 -5.77
C PHE A 379 -12.07 -1.29 -4.36
N VAL A 380 -12.70 -0.64 -3.38
CA VAL A 380 -12.44 -0.88 -1.96
C VAL A 380 -13.69 -1.48 -1.36
N GLU A 381 -13.77 -2.81 -1.35
CA GLU A 381 -14.78 -3.52 -0.59
C GLU A 381 -14.36 -3.63 0.87
N ILE A 382 -15.21 -3.16 1.77
CA ILE A 382 -14.97 -3.05 3.21
C ILE A 382 -15.96 -3.92 3.98
N GLU A 383 -15.50 -4.41 5.13
CA GLU A 383 -16.26 -5.29 6.01
C GLU A 383 -17.42 -4.56 6.73
N PRO A 384 -18.43 -5.28 7.25
CA PRO A 384 -19.54 -4.71 8.00
C PRO A 384 -19.10 -3.79 9.16
N SER A 385 -18.06 -4.15 9.91
CA SER A 385 -17.56 -3.31 11.01
C SER A 385 -16.97 -1.98 10.53
N ASP A 386 -16.32 -1.96 9.37
CA ASP A 386 -15.80 -0.74 8.75
C ASP A 386 -16.96 0.16 8.31
N ILE A 387 -18.00 -0.40 7.69
CA ILE A 387 -19.20 0.34 7.26
C ILE A 387 -19.87 1.02 8.47
N ARG A 388 -20.11 0.26 9.54
CA ARG A 388 -20.72 0.80 10.77
C ARG A 388 -19.86 1.88 11.41
N ARG A 389 -18.55 1.65 11.52
CA ARG A 389 -17.64 2.65 12.08
C ARG A 389 -17.65 3.94 11.27
N LEU A 390 -17.69 3.86 9.94
CA LEU A 390 -17.85 5.05 9.11
C LEU A 390 -19.21 5.71 9.40
N ALA A 391 -20.32 4.99 9.30
CA ALA A 391 -21.66 5.51 9.56
C ALA A 391 -21.79 6.23 10.92
N ASP A 392 -21.25 5.64 11.99
CA ASP A 392 -21.20 6.25 13.32
C ASP A 392 -20.44 7.59 13.34
N ASN A 393 -19.35 7.72 12.57
CA ASN A 393 -18.58 8.97 12.46
C ASN A 393 -19.30 10.03 11.62
N PHE A 394 -20.17 9.62 10.70
CA PHE A 394 -21.05 10.53 9.96
C PHE A 394 -22.36 10.84 10.70
N ASN A 395 -22.56 10.25 11.88
CA ASN A 395 -23.81 10.33 12.64
C ASN A 395 -25.04 9.89 11.80
N MET A 396 -24.88 8.80 11.05
CA MET A 396 -25.89 8.20 10.19
C MET A 396 -26.20 6.77 10.63
N THR A 397 -27.41 6.30 10.35
CA THR A 397 -27.72 4.87 10.46
C THR A 397 -26.91 4.05 9.43
N GLU A 398 -26.76 2.75 9.66
CA GLU A 398 -26.06 1.87 8.71
C GLU A 398 -26.77 1.85 7.34
N GLU A 399 -28.10 1.90 7.32
CA GLU A 399 -28.91 1.90 6.11
C GLU A 399 -28.72 3.18 5.28
N GLU A 400 -28.80 4.36 5.91
CA GLU A 400 -28.56 5.65 5.26
C GLU A 400 -27.15 5.71 4.68
N PHE A 401 -26.15 5.31 5.48
CA PHE A 401 -24.77 5.32 5.05
C PHE A 401 -24.53 4.37 3.87
N ARG A 402 -25.13 3.17 3.90
CA ARG A 402 -25.04 2.24 2.77
C ARG A 402 -25.65 2.85 1.51
N LYS A 403 -26.86 3.40 1.63
CA LYS A 403 -27.57 4.05 0.52
C LYS A 403 -26.74 5.18 -0.09
N GLU A 404 -26.05 5.97 0.72
CA GLU A 404 -25.28 7.11 0.24
C GLU A 404 -23.90 6.72 -0.30
N TYR A 405 -23.14 5.88 0.40
CA TYR A 405 -21.70 5.68 0.17
C TYR A 405 -21.28 4.28 -0.30
N ILE A 406 -22.15 3.28 -0.23
CA ILE A 406 -21.78 1.86 -0.43
C ILE A 406 -22.56 1.23 -1.59
N GLU A 407 -21.87 0.44 -2.41
CA GLU A 407 -22.41 -0.46 -3.43
C GLU A 407 -22.44 -1.91 -2.88
N PRO A 408 -23.29 -2.79 -3.43
CA PRO A 408 -23.30 -4.20 -3.07
C PRO A 408 -21.90 -4.85 -3.15
N PRO A 409 -21.60 -5.83 -2.28
CA PRO A 409 -20.32 -6.53 -2.30
C PRO A 409 -20.15 -7.29 -3.62
N LYS A 410 -18.91 -7.41 -4.08
CA LYS A 410 -18.56 -8.07 -5.35
C LYS A 410 -17.52 -9.17 -5.20
N TYR A 411 -16.67 -9.09 -4.18
CA TYR A 411 -15.45 -9.88 -4.09
C TYR A 411 -15.42 -10.85 -2.91
N SER A 412 -15.99 -10.47 -1.76
CA SER A 412 -15.88 -11.29 -0.56
C SER A 412 -16.98 -12.34 -0.39
N TRP A 413 -16.76 -13.27 0.53
CA TRP A 413 -17.78 -14.23 0.98
C TRP A 413 -18.81 -13.65 1.97
N ASN A 414 -18.67 -12.38 2.37
CA ASN A 414 -19.50 -11.78 3.42
C ASN A 414 -20.58 -10.92 2.77
N PRO A 415 -21.87 -11.33 2.82
CA PRO A 415 -22.94 -10.55 2.21
C PRO A 415 -23.14 -9.19 2.86
N GLY A 416 -22.65 -8.98 4.08
CA GLY A 416 -22.66 -7.69 4.76
C GLY A 416 -21.55 -6.74 4.33
N SER A 417 -20.55 -7.19 3.59
CA SER A 417 -19.53 -6.30 3.03
C SER A 417 -20.14 -5.29 2.05
N GLY A 418 -19.34 -4.34 1.60
CA GLY A 418 -19.78 -3.43 0.54
C GLY A 418 -18.66 -2.64 -0.10
N LEU A 419 -18.82 -2.34 -1.40
CA LEU A 419 -17.87 -1.52 -2.14
C LEU A 419 -18.07 -0.05 -1.81
N ILE A 420 -17.00 0.67 -1.47
CA ILE A 420 -17.05 2.12 -1.41
C ILE A 420 -17.32 2.66 -2.82
N LYS A 421 -18.39 3.46 -2.94
CA LYS A 421 -18.80 4.11 -4.18
C LYS A 421 -17.70 4.96 -4.78
N LYS A 422 -17.73 5.05 -6.10
CA LYS A 422 -16.92 5.99 -6.86
C LYS A 422 -17.80 7.02 -7.57
N ASN A 423 -17.49 8.29 -7.36
CA ASN A 423 -18.09 9.40 -8.09
C ASN A 423 -17.24 9.76 -9.31
N LEU A 424 -17.86 10.38 -10.30
CA LEU A 424 -17.15 11.00 -11.41
C LEU A 424 -16.60 12.37 -10.95
N ASP A 425 -15.34 12.65 -11.25
CA ASP A 425 -14.79 13.99 -11.10
C ASP A 425 -15.10 14.87 -12.32
N LYS A 426 -14.61 16.12 -12.31
CA LYS A 426 -14.83 17.09 -13.39
C LYS A 426 -14.36 16.62 -14.78
N ASN A 427 -13.47 15.63 -14.83
CA ASN A 427 -12.92 15.07 -16.05
C ASN A 427 -13.56 13.70 -16.38
N ASN A 428 -14.73 13.38 -15.81
CA ASN A 428 -15.40 12.09 -15.92
C ASN A 428 -14.54 10.89 -15.46
N GLN A 429 -13.58 11.11 -14.56
CA GLN A 429 -12.78 10.02 -14.00
C GLN A 429 -13.38 9.55 -12.67
N LYS A 430 -13.48 8.22 -12.50
CA LYS A 430 -13.96 7.63 -11.25
C LYS A 430 -12.96 7.90 -10.11
N LYS A 431 -13.46 8.41 -8.98
CA LYS A 431 -12.73 8.57 -7.72
C LYS A 431 -13.56 8.09 -6.55
N CYS A 432 -12.93 7.56 -5.50
CA CYS A 432 -13.58 7.27 -4.23
C CYS A 432 -14.40 8.49 -3.76
N VAL A 433 -15.61 8.23 -3.27
CA VAL A 433 -16.51 9.26 -2.73
C VAL A 433 -15.87 10.10 -1.62
N PHE A 434 -14.96 9.53 -0.84
CA PHE A 434 -14.22 10.23 0.23
C PHE A 434 -12.93 10.93 -0.24
N LEU A 435 -12.67 11.00 -1.55
CA LEU A 435 -11.47 11.65 -2.08
C LEU A 435 -11.73 13.13 -2.38
N GLU A 436 -11.05 13.98 -1.63
CA GLU A 436 -11.09 15.43 -1.76
C GLU A 436 -9.78 15.96 -2.34
N LYS A 437 -9.84 17.16 -2.92
CA LYS A 437 -8.68 17.87 -3.47
C LYS A 437 -8.51 19.17 -2.68
N GLY A 438 -7.34 19.36 -2.05
CA GLY A 438 -6.96 20.56 -1.33
C GLY A 438 -6.13 21.55 -2.14
N ASP A 439 -5.68 22.62 -1.49
CA ASP A 439 -5.21 23.87 -2.12
C ASP A 439 -3.88 23.78 -2.89
N LEU A 440 -3.05 22.78 -2.61
CA LEU A 440 -1.75 22.55 -3.28
C LEU A 440 -1.81 21.42 -4.32
N ASP A 441 -2.98 21.21 -4.94
CA ASP A 441 -3.27 20.07 -5.83
C ASP A 441 -3.11 18.69 -5.15
N LEU A 442 -3.32 18.65 -3.83
CA LEU A 442 -3.12 17.46 -3.01
C LEU A 442 -4.44 16.75 -2.75
N TYR A 443 -4.40 15.42 -2.72
CA TYR A 443 -5.60 14.62 -2.54
C TYR A 443 -5.70 14.01 -1.14
N TYR A 444 -6.74 14.38 -0.42
CA TYR A 444 -6.97 13.94 0.94
C TYR A 444 -8.18 13.01 1.04
N CYS A 445 -8.13 12.14 2.03
CA CYS A 445 -9.26 11.31 2.38
C CYS A 445 -10.06 12.03 3.46
N SER A 446 -11.32 12.38 3.19
CA SER A 446 -12.19 13.08 4.16
C SER A 446 -12.40 12.26 5.43
N VAL A 447 -12.28 10.93 5.33
CA VAL A 447 -12.38 9.99 6.45
C VAL A 447 -11.02 9.53 6.98
N HIS A 448 -9.94 10.28 6.76
CA HIS A 448 -8.57 9.81 7.03
C HIS A 448 -8.36 9.24 8.44
N ALA A 449 -8.89 9.93 9.47
CA ALA A 449 -8.75 9.54 10.88
C ALA A 449 -9.44 8.21 11.22
N PHE A 450 -10.49 7.84 10.48
CA PHE A 450 -11.31 6.66 10.73
C PHE A 450 -11.43 5.74 9.50
N LYS A 451 -10.52 5.89 8.52
CA LYS A 451 -10.52 5.15 7.26
C LYS A 451 -10.63 3.63 7.47
N PRO A 452 -11.22 2.88 6.53
CA PRO A 452 -11.33 1.41 6.58
C PRO A 452 -9.99 0.71 6.81
N ASN A 453 -10.01 -0.49 7.40
CA ASN A 453 -8.78 -1.26 7.67
C ASN A 453 -8.02 -1.57 6.38
N LEU A 454 -8.74 -1.94 5.32
CA LEU A 454 -8.17 -2.18 3.99
C LEU A 454 -7.40 -0.96 3.43
N CYS A 455 -7.80 0.27 3.81
CA CYS A 455 -7.13 1.52 3.45
C CYS A 455 -6.00 1.89 4.42
N ARG A 456 -6.01 1.40 5.66
CA ARG A 456 -4.90 1.55 6.63
C ARG A 456 -3.72 0.68 6.26
N GLU A 457 -4.00 -0.55 5.88
CA GLU A 457 -3.01 -1.57 5.55
C GLU A 457 -2.37 -1.36 4.16
N TYR A 458 -2.93 -0.47 3.33
CA TYR A 458 -2.35 -0.16 2.04
C TYR A 458 -0.96 0.46 2.18
N ILE A 459 0.03 -0.21 1.58
CA ILE A 459 1.42 0.23 1.56
C ILE A 459 1.68 1.11 0.32
N PRO A 460 2.04 2.40 0.49
CA PRO A 460 2.30 3.32 -0.62
C PRO A 460 3.73 3.17 -1.18
N GLY A 461 4.03 3.94 -2.24
CA GLY A 461 5.37 3.98 -2.85
C GLY A 461 5.64 2.85 -3.85
N LYS A 462 4.57 2.28 -4.43
CA LYS A 462 4.64 1.28 -5.50
C LYS A 462 4.67 1.95 -6.88
N PRO A 463 5.06 1.26 -7.97
CA PRO A 463 5.08 1.79 -9.34
C PRO A 463 3.84 2.58 -9.74
N GLN A 464 2.65 2.15 -9.31
CA GLN A 464 1.40 2.85 -9.60
C GLN A 464 1.45 4.30 -9.08
N CYS A 465 2.01 4.52 -7.88
CA CYS A 465 2.09 5.83 -7.25
C CYS A 465 2.88 6.86 -8.07
N TYR A 466 3.81 6.43 -8.92
CA TYR A 466 4.69 7.32 -9.69
C TYR A 466 4.15 7.65 -11.08
N ARG A 467 3.45 6.70 -11.70
CA ARG A 467 3.05 6.82 -13.12
C ARG A 467 2.05 7.93 -13.39
N SER A 468 1.16 8.18 -12.44
CA SER A 468 0.13 9.22 -12.57
C SER A 468 0.57 10.58 -12.00
N ILE A 469 1.80 10.69 -11.47
CA ILE A 469 2.33 11.98 -11.00
C ILE A 469 2.46 12.87 -12.23
N THR A 470 1.61 13.89 -12.33
CA THR A 470 1.66 14.87 -13.41
C THR A 470 2.93 15.71 -13.32
N ASP A 471 3.20 16.46 -14.38
CA ASP A 471 4.28 17.44 -14.44
C ASP A 471 4.33 18.40 -13.25
N ASP A 472 3.19 18.69 -12.62
CA ASP A 472 3.11 19.62 -11.49
C ASP A 472 3.55 18.98 -10.17
N LEU A 473 3.58 17.64 -10.07
CA LEU A 473 3.90 16.90 -8.85
C LEU A 473 5.24 16.16 -8.91
N TYR A 474 6.04 16.33 -9.99
CA TYR A 474 7.34 15.67 -10.17
C TYR A 474 8.29 15.90 -9.00
N TYR A 475 8.21 17.06 -8.33
CA TYR A 475 9.07 17.44 -7.21
C TYR A 475 9.01 16.44 -6.05
N ARG A 476 7.97 15.62 -5.97
CA ARG A 476 7.80 14.57 -4.98
C ARG A 476 8.73 13.38 -5.22
N LEU A 477 9.01 13.10 -6.49
CA LEU A 477 9.97 12.08 -6.92
C LEU A 477 11.40 12.49 -6.58
N LEU A 478 11.70 13.79 -6.57
CA LEU A 478 13.02 14.32 -6.22
C LEU A 478 13.48 13.87 -4.84
N SER A 479 12.56 13.69 -3.89
CA SER A 479 12.89 13.21 -2.55
C SER A 479 13.46 11.79 -2.50
N ASN A 480 13.34 11.02 -3.59
CA ASN A 480 13.89 9.67 -3.72
C ASN A 480 15.25 9.65 -4.40
N ILE A 481 15.69 10.77 -4.99
CA ILE A 481 17.00 10.92 -5.60
C ILE A 481 17.96 11.40 -4.53
N GLN A 482 19.03 10.64 -4.32
CA GLN A 482 20.07 10.99 -3.35
C GLN A 482 21.06 11.97 -3.97
N ASN A 483 21.64 11.59 -5.12
CA ASN A 483 22.59 12.40 -5.87
C ASN A 483 22.39 12.21 -7.37
N ILE A 484 22.75 13.24 -8.15
CA ILE A 484 22.92 13.13 -9.60
C ILE A 484 24.33 13.60 -9.93
N TYR A 485 25.04 12.85 -10.76
CA TYR A 485 26.34 13.23 -11.30
C TYR A 485 26.19 13.48 -12.78
N LEU A 486 26.78 14.58 -13.26
CA LEU A 486 26.79 14.96 -14.67
C LEU A 486 28.23 15.17 -15.10
N ASP A 487 28.66 14.45 -16.13
CA ASP A 487 29.95 14.63 -16.80
C ASP A 487 29.75 14.88 -18.31
N SER A 488 30.85 14.94 -19.08
CA SER A 488 30.78 15.23 -20.51
C SER A 488 30.07 14.15 -21.34
N LYS A 489 29.96 12.92 -20.83
CA LYS A 489 29.43 11.74 -21.52
C LYS A 489 28.16 11.19 -20.87
N THR A 490 28.04 11.22 -19.55
CA THR A 490 27.01 10.49 -18.80
C THR A 490 26.28 11.33 -17.76
N ILE A 491 25.11 10.83 -17.37
CA ILE A 491 24.33 11.28 -16.21
C ILE A 491 24.12 10.08 -15.30
N ARG A 492 24.69 10.11 -14.09
CA ARG A 492 24.54 9.03 -13.11
C ARG A 492 23.57 9.43 -12.02
N ILE A 493 22.58 8.58 -11.74
CA ILE A 493 21.53 8.84 -10.76
C ILE A 493 21.62 7.79 -9.65
N ASP A 494 21.86 8.28 -8.44
CA ASP A 494 21.90 7.46 -7.23
C ASP A 494 20.58 7.61 -6.47
N THR A 495 19.90 6.50 -6.22
CA THR A 495 18.72 6.40 -5.36
C THR A 495 18.89 5.29 -4.32
N PRO A 496 18.22 5.36 -3.15
CA PRO A 496 18.22 4.27 -2.18
C PRO A 496 17.76 2.91 -2.78
N TYR A 497 16.88 2.92 -3.79
CA TYR A 497 16.46 1.71 -4.49
C TYR A 497 17.58 1.13 -5.36
N THR A 498 18.26 1.96 -6.15
CA THR A 498 19.40 1.50 -6.97
C THR A 498 20.50 0.89 -6.11
N TYR A 499 20.75 1.44 -4.92
CA TYR A 499 21.72 0.89 -3.98
C TYR A 499 21.28 -0.45 -3.37
N SER A 500 20.03 -0.54 -2.89
CA SER A 500 19.55 -1.70 -2.11
C SER A 500 19.03 -2.88 -2.94
N LYS A 501 18.40 -2.61 -4.10
CA LYS A 501 17.70 -3.64 -4.90
C LYS A 501 18.40 -3.95 -6.22
N LEU A 502 18.95 -2.93 -6.87
CA LEU A 502 19.61 -3.09 -8.18
C LEU A 502 21.13 -3.24 -8.04
N GLN A 503 21.71 -2.83 -6.92
CA GLN A 503 23.14 -2.90 -6.58
C GLN A 503 24.07 -2.11 -7.52
N LYS A 504 23.53 -1.27 -8.41
CA LYS A 504 24.25 -0.33 -9.28
C LYS A 504 23.37 0.89 -9.60
N PRO A 505 23.95 2.09 -9.81
CA PRO A 505 23.20 3.29 -10.17
C PRO A 505 22.73 3.27 -11.63
N LEU A 506 21.77 4.14 -11.95
CA LEU A 506 21.34 4.36 -13.34
C LEU A 506 22.32 5.33 -14.02
N THR A 507 22.95 4.90 -15.11
CA THR A 507 23.91 5.72 -15.88
C THR A 507 23.38 5.96 -17.29
N ILE A 508 23.04 7.19 -17.64
CA ILE A 508 22.44 7.54 -18.93
C ILE A 508 23.52 8.13 -19.84
N ASN A 509 23.62 7.67 -21.09
CA ASN A 509 24.49 8.28 -22.10
C ASN A 509 23.84 9.54 -22.70
N ARG A 510 24.55 10.66 -22.65
CA ARG A 510 24.05 11.97 -23.13
C ARG A 510 23.85 12.02 -24.66
N GLY A 511 24.61 11.22 -25.40
CA GLY A 511 24.54 11.17 -26.87
C GLY A 511 23.24 10.56 -27.40
N GLU A 512 22.63 9.65 -26.63
CA GLU A 512 21.47 8.87 -27.03
C GLU A 512 20.15 9.63 -26.79
N TYR A 513 20.09 10.44 -25.73
CA TYR A 513 18.85 11.07 -25.27
C TYR A 513 18.87 12.59 -25.45
N LYS A 514 18.58 13.03 -26.68
CA LYS A 514 18.58 14.45 -27.08
C LYS A 514 17.64 15.33 -26.26
N GLU A 515 16.58 14.75 -25.70
CA GLU A 515 15.60 15.45 -24.87
C GLU A 515 16.18 16.07 -23.59
N LEU A 516 17.26 15.49 -23.03
CA LEU A 516 17.94 16.01 -21.84
C LEU A 516 18.99 17.09 -22.17
N ASN A 517 19.47 17.15 -23.41
CA ASN A 517 20.62 17.99 -23.76
C ASN A 517 20.31 19.49 -23.68
N ASN A 518 19.10 19.92 -24.04
CA ASN A 518 18.73 21.34 -24.04
C ASN A 518 18.78 21.96 -22.63
N SER A 519 18.26 21.27 -21.61
CA SER A 519 18.29 21.78 -20.23
C SER A 519 19.69 21.70 -19.62
N ILE A 520 20.48 20.68 -19.97
CA ILE A 520 21.90 20.58 -19.58
C ILE A 520 22.69 21.76 -20.15
N GLU A 521 22.58 22.05 -21.45
CA GLU A 521 23.31 23.14 -22.09
C GLU A 521 22.94 24.50 -21.49
N LYS A 522 21.65 24.74 -21.22
CA LYS A 522 21.17 25.94 -20.52
C LYS A 522 21.77 26.06 -19.13
N LEU A 523 21.80 24.96 -18.37
CA LEU A 523 22.39 24.89 -17.04
C LEU A 523 23.89 25.19 -17.07
N LEU A 524 24.64 24.53 -17.95
CA LEU A 524 26.09 24.73 -18.09
C LEU A 524 26.43 26.16 -18.54
N LYS A 525 25.67 26.74 -19.48
CA LYS A 525 25.83 28.14 -19.91
C LYS A 525 25.59 29.12 -18.76
N SER A 526 24.54 28.88 -17.99
CA SER A 526 24.21 29.69 -16.81
C SER A 526 25.28 29.61 -15.73
N LEU A 527 25.77 28.40 -15.45
CA LEU A 527 26.84 28.16 -14.49
C LEU A 527 28.14 28.82 -14.93
N LYS A 528 28.52 28.70 -16.21
CA LYS A 528 29.70 29.37 -16.78
C LYS A 528 29.61 30.89 -16.60
N ASN A 529 28.47 31.49 -16.91
CA ASN A 529 28.26 32.93 -16.73
C ASN A 529 28.33 33.36 -15.26
N PHE A 530 27.75 32.57 -14.35
CA PHE A 530 27.82 32.83 -12.91
C PHE A 530 29.26 32.79 -12.41
N LEU A 531 30.02 31.75 -12.77
CA LEU A 531 31.44 31.64 -12.40
C LEU A 531 32.24 32.82 -12.96
N LEU A 532 32.05 33.17 -14.24
CA LEU A 532 32.71 34.31 -14.87
C LEU A 532 32.49 35.60 -14.10
N LYS A 533 31.24 35.90 -13.74
CA LYS A 533 30.85 37.12 -13.02
C LYS A 533 31.30 37.14 -11.55
N LYS A 534 31.43 35.98 -10.92
CA LYS A 534 31.70 35.91 -9.48
C LYS A 534 33.18 35.74 -9.14
N TYR A 535 33.94 35.05 -9.99
CA TYR A 535 35.30 34.62 -9.67
C TYR A 535 36.36 34.91 -10.73
N PHE A 536 35.98 35.12 -11.99
CA PHE A 536 36.94 35.39 -13.08
C PHE A 536 36.89 36.84 -13.57
N SER A 537 35.95 37.65 -13.07
CA SER A 537 35.89 39.06 -13.37
C SER A 537 36.62 39.87 -12.30
N GLU A 538 37.93 40.10 -12.45
CA GLU A 538 38.60 41.27 -11.88
C GLU A 538 39.89 41.65 -12.64
N THR A 539 40.16 42.96 -12.74
CA THR A 539 41.34 43.66 -13.31
C THR A 539 41.35 44.10 -14.80
N LYS A 540 40.48 45.07 -15.13
CA LYS A 540 40.80 46.12 -16.14
C LYS A 540 41.33 47.42 -15.52
N LYS A 541 41.86 47.39 -14.28
CA LYS A 541 42.39 48.58 -13.58
C LYS A 541 43.91 48.65 -13.36
N ASP A 542 44.69 47.59 -13.59
CA ASP A 542 46.15 47.62 -13.36
C ASP A 542 47.01 47.45 -14.64
N ARG A 543 46.64 48.12 -15.74
CA ARG A 543 47.53 48.28 -16.91
C ARG A 543 47.87 49.74 -17.24
N LYS A 544 47.81 50.63 -16.25
CA LYS A 544 48.37 51.99 -16.34
C LYS A 544 48.94 52.41 -14.99
N LYS A 545 50.05 51.79 -14.56
CA LYS A 545 51.00 52.36 -13.61
C LYS A 545 52.23 51.45 -13.46
N ASP A 546 52.96 51.25 -14.56
CA ASP A 546 54.39 51.02 -14.47
C ASP A 546 55.07 52.05 -15.35
N GLY A 547 55.41 53.13 -14.67
CA GLY A 547 55.97 54.36 -15.17
C GLY A 547 56.43 55.18 -13.98
N LYS A 548 57.32 54.60 -13.16
CA LYS A 548 58.48 55.23 -12.51
C LYS A 548 58.99 54.39 -11.33
N LEU A 549 60.30 54.14 -11.42
CA LEU A 549 61.27 53.66 -10.44
C LEU A 549 61.25 52.16 -10.12
#